data_AF-A0A3N4IEW7-F1
#
_entry.id   AF-A0A3N4IEW7-F1
#
_cell.length_a   1.000
_cell.length_b   1.000
_cell.length_c   1.000
_cell.angle_alpha   90.00
_cell.angle_beta   90.00
_cell.angle_gamma   90.00
#
_symmetry.space_group_name_H-M   'P 1'
#
loop_
_entity.id
_entity.type
_entity.pdbx_description
1 polymer ?
#
loop_
_entity_poly.entity_id
_entity_poly.type
_entity_poly.pdbx_seq_one_letter_code
_entity_poly.pdbx_strand_id
1 'polypeptide(L)'
;MIDHWLWCLHRNELSENDIQKLNTYLLFYKYWNQEINLATKLFKVDEFATHPIERNRKKMTTDEIRTFLGENKAIREFLPWNPVHFSFDWGYDARQMHYICTFLKHVDYDIRVKGAAELDAAS
;
A
#
# COMPACT_ATOMS: atom_id res chain seq x y z
N MET A 1 5.09 -17.05 2.88
CA MET A 1 3.77 -16.53 2.44
C MET A 1 2.83 -16.59 3.63
N ILE A 2 2.06 -15.53 3.91
CA ILE A 2 1.22 -15.41 5.12
C ILE A 2 0.21 -16.57 5.28
N ASP A 3 -0.29 -17.11 4.16
CA ASP A 3 -1.23 -18.23 4.14
C ASP A 3 -0.65 -19.49 4.79
N HIS A 4 0.66 -19.73 4.61
CA HIS A 4 1.35 -20.84 5.26
C HIS A 4 1.40 -20.66 6.79
N TRP A 5 1.64 -19.44 7.26
CA TRP A 5 1.66 -19.14 8.69
C TRP A 5 0.27 -19.29 9.31
N LEU A 6 -0.78 -18.81 8.62
CA LEU A 6 -2.17 -19.02 9.06
C LEU A 6 -2.55 -20.51 9.10
N TRP A 7 -2.10 -21.29 8.11
CA TRP A 7 -2.30 -22.73 8.08
C TRP A 7 -1.61 -23.44 9.26
N CYS A 8 -0.35 -23.10 9.57
CA CYS A 8 0.36 -23.61 10.74
C CYS A 8 -0.31 -23.19 12.06
N LEU A 9 -0.82 -21.95 12.14
CA LEU A 9 -1.56 -21.45 13.31
C LEU A 9 -2.79 -22.32 13.59
N HIS A 10 -3.58 -22.65 12.56
CA HIS A 10 -4.78 -23.49 12.71
C HIS A 10 -4.47 -24.93 13.15
N ARG A 11 -3.24 -25.38 12.96
CA ARG A 11 -2.75 -26.70 13.38
C ARG A 11 -2.02 -26.68 14.72
N ASN A 12 -1.95 -25.51 15.38
CA ASN A 12 -1.13 -25.29 16.58
C ASN A 12 0.35 -25.65 16.38
N GLU A 13 0.87 -25.44 15.17
CA GLU A 13 2.26 -25.75 14.79
C GLU A 13 3.20 -24.55 14.86
N LEU A 14 2.69 -23.36 15.21
CA LEU A 14 3.51 -22.17 15.40
C LEU A 14 4.02 -22.06 16.84
N SER A 15 5.27 -21.63 16.98
CA SER A 15 5.83 -21.22 18.27
C SER A 15 5.16 -19.94 18.78
N GLU A 16 5.17 -19.67 20.08
CA GLU A 16 4.65 -18.41 20.65
C GLU A 16 5.29 -17.17 20.01
N ASN A 17 6.60 -17.22 19.73
CA ASN A 17 7.33 -16.16 19.05
C ASN A 17 6.82 -15.94 17.61
N ASP A 18 6.52 -17.01 16.87
CA ASP A 18 6.00 -16.88 15.51
C ASP A 18 4.54 -16.41 15.51
N ILE A 19 3.75 -16.79 16.52
CA ILE A 19 2.40 -16.23 16.74
C ILE A 19 2.48 -14.73 17.00
N GLN A 20 3.44 -14.28 17.82
CA GLN A 20 3.61 -12.86 18.10
C GLN A 20 3.99 -12.08 16.84
N LYS A 21 4.95 -12.59 16.04
CA LYS A 21 5.30 -12.01 14.74
C LYS A 21 4.11 -11.97 13.78
N LEU A 22 3.33 -13.05 13.70
CA LEU A 22 2.12 -13.10 12.88
C LEU A 22 1.13 -12.02 13.30
N ASN A 23 0.89 -11.85 14.60
CA ASN A 23 0.01 -10.82 15.13
C ASN A 23 0.51 -9.41 14.78
N THR A 24 1.81 -9.14 14.95
CA THR A 24 2.41 -7.86 14.56
C THR A 24 2.23 -7.58 13.06
N TYR A 25 2.45 -8.59 12.22
CA TYR A 25 2.22 -8.48 10.78
C TYR A 25 0.75 -8.15 10.48
N LEU A 26 -0.19 -8.91 11.03
CA LEU A 26 -1.62 -8.73 10.75
C LEU A 26 -2.13 -7.36 11.22
N LEU A 27 -1.69 -6.89 12.39
CA LEU A 27 -2.04 -5.56 12.90
C LEU A 27 -1.50 -4.45 12.00
N PHE A 28 -0.23 -4.56 11.59
CA PHE A 28 0.40 -3.61 10.69
C PHE A 28 -0.35 -3.52 9.35
N TYR A 29 -0.67 -4.66 8.74
CA TYR A 29 -1.41 -4.70 7.48
C TYR A 29 -2.81 -4.12 7.61
N LYS A 30 -3.53 -4.49 8.67
CA LYS A 30 -4.88 -3.99 8.92
C LYS A 30 -4.89 -2.47 9.05
N TYR A 31 -3.95 -1.92 9.83
CA TYR A 31 -3.81 -0.48 10.00
C TYR A 31 -3.56 0.23 8.66
N TRP A 32 -2.58 -0.24 7.89
CA TRP A 32 -2.25 0.40 6.61
C TRP A 32 -3.34 0.27 5.55
N ASN A 33 -4.03 -0.86 5.49
CA ASN A 33 -5.19 -0.98 4.60
C ASN A 33 -6.28 0.03 4.98
N GLN A 34 -6.52 0.26 6.28
CA GLN A 34 -7.48 1.25 6.74
C GLN A 34 -7.08 2.67 6.31
N GLU A 35 -5.84 3.08 6.58
CA GLU A 35 -5.34 4.41 6.20
C GLU A 35 -5.42 4.64 4.69
N ILE A 36 -5.02 3.66 3.88
CA ILE A 36 -5.07 3.78 2.42
C ILE A 36 -6.52 3.85 1.92
N ASN A 37 -7.41 2.99 2.44
CA ASN A 37 -8.83 3.01 2.07
C ASN A 37 -9.51 4.33 2.48
N LEU A 38 -9.10 4.94 3.60
CA LEU A 38 -9.58 6.26 4.01
C LEU A 38 -9.08 7.35 3.07
N ALA A 39 -7.79 7.34 2.73
CA ALA A 39 -7.20 8.30 1.80
C ALA A 39 -7.88 8.23 0.42
N THR A 40 -8.05 7.04 -0.16
CA THR A 40 -8.71 6.91 -1.48
C THR A 40 -10.15 7.43 -1.46
N LYS A 41 -10.87 7.24 -0.35
CA LYS A 41 -12.23 7.77 -0.18
C LYS A 41 -12.25 9.30 -0.03
N LEU A 42 -11.35 9.86 0.78
CA LEU A 42 -11.27 11.30 1.04
C LEU A 42 -10.92 12.08 -0.24
N PHE A 43 -9.98 11.55 -1.02
CA PHE A 43 -9.52 12.17 -2.26
C PHE A 43 -10.31 11.72 -3.50
N LYS A 44 -11.38 10.93 -3.31
CA LYS A 44 -12.28 10.47 -4.39
C LYS A 44 -11.53 9.82 -5.57
N VAL A 45 -10.57 8.94 -5.27
CA VAL A 45 -9.87 8.18 -6.30
C VAL A 45 -10.84 7.16 -6.91
N ASP A 46 -11.45 7.52 -8.04
CA ASP A 46 -12.53 6.76 -8.68
C ASP A 46 -12.17 5.29 -8.95
N GLU A 47 -10.90 5.00 -9.26
CA GLU A 47 -10.42 3.64 -9.53
C GLU A 47 -10.62 2.70 -8.33
N PHE A 48 -10.65 3.23 -7.09
CA PHE A 48 -10.74 2.42 -5.88
C PHE A 48 -11.85 2.81 -4.91
N ALA A 49 -12.59 3.90 -5.16
CA ALA A 49 -13.68 4.34 -4.31
C ALA A 49 -14.75 3.25 -4.08
N THR A 50 -14.85 2.28 -5.00
CA THR A 50 -15.83 1.19 -4.96
C THR A 50 -15.29 -0.13 -4.38
N HIS A 51 -13.97 -0.30 -4.29
CA HIS A 51 -13.34 -1.57 -3.89
C HIS A 51 -12.21 -1.33 -2.87
N PRO A 52 -12.39 -1.68 -1.60
CA PRO A 52 -11.31 -1.59 -0.61
C PRO A 52 -10.17 -2.57 -0.95
N ILE A 53 -8.94 -2.27 -0.51
CA ILE A 53 -7.72 -3.06 -0.76
C ILE A 53 -7.95 -4.56 -0.59
N GLU A 54 -8.65 -4.96 0.47
CA GLU A 54 -8.88 -6.34 0.86
C GLU A 54 -9.66 -7.13 -0.20
N ARG A 55 -10.48 -6.45 -0.99
CA ARG A 55 -11.30 -7.04 -2.06
C ARG A 55 -10.65 -6.93 -3.43
N ASN A 56 -9.59 -6.13 -3.57
CA ASN A 56 -8.92 -5.93 -4.84
C ASN A 56 -7.85 -7.01 -5.07
N ARG A 57 -7.80 -7.49 -6.32
CA ARG A 57 -6.84 -8.50 -6.79
C ARG A 57 -5.67 -7.89 -7.56
N LYS A 58 -5.78 -6.64 -7.99
CA LYS A 58 -4.68 -5.91 -8.64
C LYS A 58 -3.55 -5.71 -7.65
N LYS A 59 -2.34 -6.02 -8.09
CA LYS A 59 -1.10 -5.90 -7.32
C LYS A 59 0.02 -5.47 -8.27
N MET A 60 0.98 -4.72 -7.77
CA MET A 60 2.19 -4.44 -8.52
C MET A 60 3.15 -5.63 -8.47
N THR A 61 3.88 -5.84 -9.55
CA THR A 61 5.04 -6.73 -9.59
C THR A 61 6.22 -6.09 -8.86
N THR A 62 7.22 -6.90 -8.52
CA THR A 62 8.44 -6.41 -7.87
C THR A 62 9.16 -5.36 -8.73
N ASP A 63 9.19 -5.54 -10.05
CA ASP A 63 9.88 -4.60 -10.96
C ASP A 63 9.09 -3.30 -11.15
N GLU A 64 7.76 -3.34 -11.11
CA GLU A 64 6.95 -2.11 -11.07
C GLU A 64 7.20 -1.32 -9.78
N ILE A 65 7.29 -2.00 -8.63
CA ILE A 65 7.60 -1.35 -7.35
C ILE A 65 9.00 -0.74 -7.39
N ARG A 66 9.99 -1.46 -7.92
CA ARG A 66 11.37 -0.97 -8.13
C ARG A 66 11.40 0.32 -8.91
N THR A 67 10.76 0.30 -10.07
CA THR A 67 10.74 1.40 -11.01
C THR A 67 10.09 2.61 -10.37
N PHE A 68 8.91 2.41 -9.77
CA PHE A 68 8.17 3.46 -9.09
C PHE A 68 8.98 4.13 -7.96
N LEU A 69 9.62 3.34 -7.10
CA LEU A 69 10.45 3.87 -6.00
C LEU A 69 11.77 4.48 -6.47
N GLY A 70 12.29 4.02 -7.61
CA GLY A 70 13.48 4.60 -8.24
C GLY A 70 13.21 6.00 -8.79
N GLU A 71 12.04 6.20 -9.41
CA GLU A 71 11.57 7.48 -9.94
C GLU A 71 11.13 8.43 -8.81
N ASN A 72 10.57 7.89 -7.73
CA ASN A 72 9.98 8.68 -6.65
C ASN A 72 10.67 8.41 -5.31
N LYS A 73 11.97 8.67 -5.24
CA LYS A 73 12.80 8.34 -4.06
C LYS A 73 12.26 8.89 -2.74
N ALA A 74 11.69 10.10 -2.76
CA ALA A 74 11.13 10.74 -1.57
C ALA A 74 9.96 9.94 -0.96
N ILE A 75 9.18 9.22 -1.78
CA ILE A 75 8.06 8.39 -1.29
C ILE A 75 8.56 7.30 -0.37
N ARG A 76 9.75 6.74 -0.63
CA ARG A 76 10.31 5.63 0.13
C ARG A 76 10.42 5.95 1.62
N GLU A 77 10.62 7.21 1.98
CA GLU A 77 10.72 7.69 3.36
C GLU A 77 9.37 7.71 4.09
N PHE A 78 8.27 7.81 3.34
CA PHE A 78 6.91 7.81 3.87
C PHE A 78 6.25 6.43 3.83
N LEU A 79 6.82 5.48 3.09
CA LEU A 79 6.29 4.13 3.04
C LEU A 79 6.57 3.39 4.34
N PRO A 80 5.57 2.69 4.87
CA PRO A 80 5.75 1.99 6.11
C PRO A 80 6.66 0.78 5.95
N TRP A 81 7.62 0.69 6.85
CA TRP A 81 8.45 -0.50 6.96
C TRP A 81 7.66 -1.59 7.66
N ASN A 82 7.41 -2.72 6.98
CA ASN A 82 6.77 -3.86 7.62
C ASN A 82 7.71 -4.44 8.69
N PRO A 83 7.28 -4.51 9.95
CA PRO A 83 8.10 -4.94 11.08
C PRO A 83 8.49 -6.42 11.05
N VAL A 84 7.95 -7.23 10.14
CA VAL A 84 8.09 -8.70 10.14
C VAL A 84 8.78 -9.25 8.88
N HIS A 85 8.99 -8.44 7.83
CA HIS A 85 9.77 -8.90 6.67
C HIS A 85 11.27 -8.97 6.99
N PHE A 86 11.94 -9.99 6.44
CA PHE A 86 13.39 -10.10 6.48
C PHE A 86 14.04 -8.99 5.65
N SER A 87 15.23 -8.54 6.05
CA SER A 87 15.98 -7.43 5.45
C SER A 87 16.34 -7.59 3.96
N PHE A 88 16.27 -8.81 3.44
CA PHE A 88 16.55 -9.16 2.04
C PHE A 88 15.27 -9.36 1.19
N ASP A 89 14.10 -9.33 1.82
CA ASP A 89 12.81 -9.45 1.15
C ASP A 89 12.10 -8.09 1.11
N TRP A 90 11.37 -7.84 0.04
CA TRP A 90 10.83 -6.52 -0.26
C TRP A 90 9.70 -6.24 0.73
N GLY A 91 9.98 -5.43 1.75
CA GLY A 91 9.12 -5.23 2.92
C GLY A 91 7.77 -4.53 2.67
N TYR A 92 7.39 -4.32 1.41
CA TYR A 92 6.18 -3.62 1.01
C TYR A 92 5.16 -4.59 0.41
N ASP A 93 3.90 -4.45 0.80
CA ASP A 93 2.82 -5.23 0.19
C ASP A 93 2.51 -4.74 -1.23
N ALA A 94 2.45 -5.67 -2.18
CA ALA A 94 2.23 -5.38 -3.58
C ALA A 94 0.85 -4.76 -3.89
N ARG A 95 -0.19 -5.05 -3.09
CA ARG A 95 -1.53 -4.44 -3.27
C ARG A 95 -1.57 -3.05 -2.65
N GLN A 96 -1.01 -2.87 -1.47
CA GLN A 96 -0.85 -1.55 -0.86
C GLN A 96 -0.06 -0.61 -1.79
N MET A 97 1.04 -1.09 -2.36
CA MET A 97 1.82 -0.33 -3.33
C MET A 97 1.02 0.05 -4.58
N HIS A 98 0.20 -0.85 -5.10
CA HIS A 98 -0.70 -0.53 -6.22
C HIS A 98 -1.61 0.65 -5.89
N TYR A 99 -2.22 0.64 -4.71
CA TYR A 99 -3.11 1.71 -4.27
C TYR A 99 -2.38 3.03 -4.06
N ILE A 100 -1.22 3.00 -3.39
CA ILE A 100 -0.41 4.20 -3.14
C ILE A 100 0.04 4.81 -4.47
N CYS A 101 0.51 4.00 -5.41
CA CYS A 101 0.94 4.48 -6.73
C CYS A 101 -0.20 5.17 -7.49
N THR A 102 -1.36 4.53 -7.56
CA THR A 102 -2.52 5.09 -8.25
C THR A 102 -3.07 6.33 -7.53
N PHE A 103 -3.09 6.34 -6.18
CA PHE A 103 -3.46 7.53 -5.40
C PHE A 103 -2.56 8.73 -5.76
N LEU A 104 -1.25 8.53 -5.80
CA LEU A 104 -0.32 9.62 -6.10
C LEU A 104 -0.42 10.11 -7.54
N LYS A 105 -0.63 9.21 -8.50
CA LYS A 105 -0.91 9.58 -9.89
C LYS A 105 -2.18 10.44 -10.00
N HIS A 106 -3.21 10.10 -9.24
CA HIS A 106 -4.46 10.86 -9.20
C HIS A 106 -4.23 12.25 -8.59
N VAL A 107 -3.55 12.34 -7.45
CA VAL A 107 -3.26 13.64 -6.79
C VAL A 107 -2.37 14.53 -7.67
N ASP A 108 -1.32 13.99 -8.30
CA ASP A 108 -0.46 14.76 -9.21
C ASP A 108 -1.24 15.27 -10.43
N TYR A 109 -2.10 14.43 -11.02
CA TYR A 109 -3.00 14.84 -12.10
C TYR A 109 -3.93 15.98 -11.65
N ASP A 110 -4.58 15.84 -10.50
CA ASP A 110 -5.49 16.84 -9.96
C ASP A 110 -4.81 18.19 -9.71
N ILE A 111 -3.59 18.17 -9.15
CA ILE A 111 -2.80 19.39 -8.92
C ILE A 111 -2.48 20.09 -10.24
N ARG A 112 -2.05 19.34 -11.27
CA ARG A 112 -1.70 19.92 -12.57
C ARG A 112 -2.91 20.52 -13.28
N VAL A 113 -4.06 19.84 -13.25
CA VAL A 113 -5.29 20.32 -13.90
C VAL A 113 -5.84 21.57 -13.19
N LYS A 114 -5.93 21.56 -11.85
CA LYS A 114 -6.41 22.72 -11.10
C LYS A 114 -5.46 23.92 -11.23
N GLY A 115 -4.16 23.67 -11.14
CA GLY A 115 -3.15 24.73 -11.31
C GLY A 115 -3.19 25.37 -12.71
N ALA A 116 -3.43 24.58 -13.76
CA ALA A 116 -3.59 25.11 -15.12
C ALA A 116 -4.87 25.96 -15.26
N ALA A 117 -6.00 25.49 -14.71
CA ALA A 117 -7.26 26.22 -14.76
C ALA A 117 -7.22 27.56 -14.00
N GLU A 118 -6.48 27.63 -12.90
CA GLU A 118 -6.28 28.87 -12.12
C GLU A 118 -5.39 29.89 -12.86
N LEU A 119 -4.39 29.43 -13.62
CA LEU A 119 -3.55 30.29 -14.46
C LEU A 119 -4.33 30.86 -15.66
N ASP A 120 -5.18 30.04 -16.28
CA ASP A 120 -6.04 30.48 -17.39
C ASP A 120 -7.13 31.46 -16.92
N ALA A 121 -7.65 31.29 -15.70
CA ALA A 121 -8.64 32.22 -15.12
C ALA A 121 -8.03 33.55 -14.64
N ALA A 122 -6.70 33.62 -14.50
CA ALA A 122 -5.97 34.82 -14.09
C ALA A 122 -5.38 35.61 -15.27
N SER A 123 -5.58 35.14 -16.51
CA SER A 123 -5.11 35.76 -17.77
C SER A 123 -6.25 36.47 -18.51
#